data_AF-A0A7S2XV19-F1
#
_entry.id   AF-A0A7S2XV19-F1
#
_cell.length_a   1.000
_cell.length_b   1.000
_cell.length_c   1.000
_cell.angle_alpha   90.00
_cell.angle_beta   90.00
_cell.angle_gamma   90.00
#
_symmetry.space_group_name_H-M   'P 1'
#
loop_
_entity.id
_entity.type
_entity.pdbx_description
1 polymer ?
#
loop_
_entity_poly.entity_id
_entity_poly.type
_entity_poly.pdbx_seq_one_letter_code
_entity_poly.pdbx_strand_id
1 'polypeptide(L)'
;ETTLLGVIKVDPRQILEEGLRSQLVQQVSQALDKLLRFPAVACTAKEFGVALATLADTLVGYKRSIEYLQDYIDLPGLKMWQEELSRIIGYNIERECNRYLKKKVPDHLSAYQSATIPLPRHVPTQNANGAITFMGRILDALLQMTEPGSTVYSPECSSWHRADGTEVCGGRVFAVLYQAVDVIGLGGIDQLLSFRIAHELKLFLKFWGKNARALSTDIEQIRATLYPVWKIPKNPKYYSRAVTKVESLFEPLRNCLMQVGQAQLLRRKVACELQFRCRIDADLLHQSLVTMD
;
A
#
# COMPACT_ATOMS: atom_id res chain seq x y z
N GLU A 1 32.69 8.03 27.86
CA GLU A 1 34.08 8.54 27.94
C GLU A 1 34.56 8.79 26.53
N THR A 2 35.11 9.97 26.23
CA THR A 2 35.61 10.28 24.88
C THR A 2 37.09 9.98 24.80
N THR A 3 37.49 9.11 23.89
CA THR A 3 38.88 8.72 23.69
C THR A 3 39.48 9.56 22.57
N LEU A 4 40.58 10.27 22.86
CA LEU A 4 41.33 11.01 21.85
C LEU A 4 42.24 10.04 21.08
N LEU A 5 41.92 9.81 19.81
CA LEU A 5 42.76 9.09 18.86
C LEU A 5 43.48 10.14 17.99
N GLY A 6 44.66 10.57 18.42
CA GLY A 6 45.41 11.64 17.76
C GLY A 6 44.69 12.99 17.87
N VAL A 7 44.29 13.58 16.74
CA VAL A 7 43.55 14.87 16.66
C VAL A 7 42.03 14.67 16.70
N ILE A 8 41.55 13.43 16.59
CA ILE A 8 40.12 13.11 16.49
C ILE A 8 39.62 12.63 17.86
N LYS A 9 38.64 13.34 18.42
CA LYS A 9 37.87 12.86 19.57
C LYS A 9 36.89 11.82 19.09
N VAL A 10 37.01 10.60 19.61
CA VAL A 10 36.12 9.48 19.27
C VAL A 10 35.30 9.13 20.50
N ASP A 11 33.97 9.12 20.35
CA ASP A 11 33.08 8.56 21.34
C ASP A 11 32.76 7.11 20.97
N PRO A 12 33.31 6.10 21.70
CA PRO A 12 33.08 4.70 21.40
C PRO A 12 31.59 4.32 21.51
N ARG A 13 30.79 5.05 22.31
CA ARG A 13 29.34 4.82 22.42
C ARG A 13 28.63 5.21 21.13
N GLN A 14 29.00 6.34 20.52
CA GLN A 14 28.42 6.79 19.26
C GLN A 14 28.78 5.84 18.12
N ILE A 15 30.03 5.39 18.04
CA ILE A 15 30.45 4.40 17.03
C ILE A 15 29.67 3.10 17.16
N LEU A 16 29.49 2.62 18.40
CA LEU A 16 28.71 1.42 18.64
C LEU A 16 27.25 1.60 18.23
N GLU A 17 26.65 2.74 18.58
CA GLU A 17 25.26 3.06 18.20
C GLU A 17 25.10 3.10 16.66
N GLU A 18 26.00 3.78 15.96
CA GLU A 18 26.01 3.85 14.49
C GLU A 18 26.20 2.46 13.86
N GLY A 19 27.11 1.65 14.40
CA GLY A 19 27.33 0.28 13.95
C GLY A 19 26.10 -0.61 14.14
N LEU A 20 25.45 -0.53 15.30
CA LEU A 20 24.21 -1.26 15.59
C LEU A 20 23.07 -0.83 14.66
N ARG A 21 22.86 0.47 14.46
CA ARG A 21 21.86 1.01 13.52
C ARG A 21 22.11 0.54 12.10
N SER A 22 23.35 0.62 11.62
CA SER A 22 23.73 0.18 10.27
C SER A 22 23.45 -1.31 10.08
N GLN A 23 23.83 -2.14 11.05
CA GLN A 23 23.57 -3.58 10.98
C GLN A 23 22.08 -3.90 11.03
N LEU A 24 21.32 -3.23 11.90
CA LEU A 24 19.88 -3.36 12.00
C LEU A 24 19.20 -3.05 10.66
N VAL A 25 19.55 -1.91 10.05
CA VAL A 25 19.03 -1.49 8.75
C VAL A 25 19.31 -2.53 7.68
N GLN A 26 20.54 -3.06 7.65
CA GLN A 26 20.93 -4.06 6.67
C GLN A 26 20.16 -5.37 6.85
N GLN A 27 20.03 -5.88 8.08
CA GLN A 27 19.33 -7.14 8.36
C GLN A 27 17.82 -7.01 8.08
N VAL A 28 17.18 -5.95 8.57
CA VAL A 28 15.75 -5.70 8.37
C VAL A 28 15.44 -5.51 6.88
N SER A 29 16.20 -4.68 6.18
CA SER A 29 15.98 -4.45 4.74
C SER A 29 16.17 -5.74 3.93
N GLN A 30 17.17 -6.56 4.26
CA GLN A 30 17.36 -7.86 3.62
C GLN A 30 16.24 -8.85 3.91
N ALA A 31 15.75 -8.92 5.15
CA ALA A 31 14.64 -9.80 5.53
C ALA A 31 13.36 -9.40 4.77
N LEU A 32 13.05 -8.10 4.73
CA LEU A 32 11.93 -7.54 3.97
C LEU A 32 12.04 -7.86 2.47
N ASP A 33 13.22 -7.67 1.87
CA ASP A 33 13.40 -7.96 0.44
C ASP A 33 13.36 -9.46 0.11
N LYS A 34 13.93 -10.32 0.97
CA LYS A 34 14.02 -11.76 0.70
C LYS A 34 12.69 -12.48 0.95
N LEU A 35 12.04 -12.19 2.07
CA LEU A 35 10.84 -12.91 2.51
C LEU A 35 9.57 -12.47 1.77
N LEU A 36 9.46 -11.19 1.40
CA LEU A 36 8.28 -10.66 0.72
C LEU A 36 8.38 -10.76 -0.80
N ARG A 37 8.82 -11.92 -1.30
CA ARG A 37 8.85 -12.24 -2.73
C ARG A 37 7.70 -13.17 -3.05
N PHE A 38 6.69 -12.63 -3.72
CA PHE A 38 5.50 -13.37 -4.12
C PHE A 38 5.63 -13.86 -5.56
N PRO A 39 5.01 -15.00 -5.92
CA PRO A 39 4.92 -15.42 -7.30
C PRO A 39 4.13 -14.38 -8.13
N ALA A 40 4.56 -14.16 -9.37
CA ALA A 40 3.97 -13.17 -10.28
C ALA A 40 2.51 -13.47 -10.65
N VAL A 41 2.18 -14.76 -10.70
CA VAL A 41 0.90 -15.28 -11.16
C VAL A 41 0.35 -16.16 -10.04
N ALA A 42 -0.84 -15.83 -9.55
CA ALA A 42 -1.61 -16.60 -8.56
C ALA A 42 -1.01 -16.66 -7.14
N CYS A 43 -0.60 -15.51 -6.57
CA CYS A 43 -0.28 -15.44 -5.15
C CYS A 43 -1.51 -15.84 -4.30
N THR A 44 -1.39 -16.93 -3.55
CA THR A 44 -2.48 -17.42 -2.71
C THR A 44 -2.43 -16.77 -1.33
N ALA A 45 -3.59 -16.52 -0.73
CA ALA A 45 -3.72 -15.95 0.62
C ALA A 45 -2.89 -16.66 1.69
N LYS A 46 -2.77 -17.99 1.55
CA LYS A 46 -1.96 -18.83 2.44
C LYS A 46 -0.47 -18.54 2.30
N GLU A 47 0.04 -18.46 1.08
CA GLU A 47 1.46 -18.17 0.81
C GLU A 47 1.82 -16.76 1.28
N PHE A 48 0.95 -15.80 0.98
CA PHE A 48 1.06 -14.42 1.43
C PHE A 48 1.09 -14.35 2.97
N GLY A 49 0.15 -15.02 3.63
CA GLY A 49 0.08 -15.08 5.10
C GLY A 49 1.29 -15.77 5.73
N VAL A 50 1.80 -16.87 5.17
CA VAL A 50 2.99 -17.57 5.67
C VAL A 50 4.24 -16.70 5.55
N ALA A 51 4.43 -16.03 4.41
CA ALA A 51 5.56 -15.13 4.20
C ALA A 51 5.54 -13.96 5.19
N LEU A 52 4.38 -13.35 5.41
CA LEU A 52 4.21 -12.27 6.39
C LEU A 52 4.41 -12.75 7.84
N ALA A 53 3.88 -13.92 8.20
CA ALA A 53 4.07 -14.49 9.54
C ALA A 53 5.56 -14.78 9.81
N THR A 54 6.26 -15.37 8.83
CA THR A 54 7.70 -15.64 8.94
C THR A 54 8.50 -14.35 9.08
N LEU A 55 8.12 -13.30 8.36
CA LEU A 55 8.72 -11.97 8.50
C LEU A 55 8.45 -11.40 9.90
N ALA A 56 7.21 -11.44 10.38
CA ALA A 56 6.84 -10.94 11.70
C ALA A 56 7.67 -11.63 12.80
N ASP A 57 7.78 -12.95 12.78
CA ASP A 57 8.58 -13.72 13.74
C ASP A 57 10.07 -13.31 13.68
N THR A 58 10.60 -13.10 12.48
CA THR A 58 11.99 -12.66 12.28
C THR A 58 12.22 -11.25 12.85
N LEU A 59 11.30 -10.31 12.60
CA LEU A 59 11.39 -8.94 13.10
C LEU A 59 11.23 -8.88 14.62
N VAL A 60 10.34 -9.68 15.21
CA VAL A 60 10.22 -9.83 16.67
C VAL A 60 11.52 -10.36 17.26
N GLY A 61 12.19 -11.31 16.60
CA GLY A 61 13.50 -11.79 17.00
C GLY A 61 14.57 -10.69 17.01
N TYR A 62 14.59 -9.84 15.99
CA TYR A 62 15.52 -8.69 15.93
C TYR A 62 15.22 -7.64 16.99
N LYS A 63 13.95 -7.30 17.19
CA LYS A 63 13.50 -6.38 18.24
C LYS A 63 13.94 -6.87 19.62
N ARG A 64 13.65 -8.13 19.94
CA ARG A 64 14.02 -8.75 21.22
C ARG A 64 15.54 -8.79 21.43
N SER A 65 16.30 -8.99 20.36
CA SER A 65 17.77 -8.96 20.43
C SER A 65 18.29 -7.56 20.81
N ILE A 66 17.67 -6.49 20.29
CA ILE A 66 18.02 -5.12 20.66
C ILE A 66 17.58 -4.78 22.08
N GLU A 67 16.40 -5.23 22.49
CA GLU A 67 15.92 -5.10 23.87
C GLU A 67 16.89 -5.76 24.85
N TYR A 68 17.41 -6.95 24.53
CA TYR A 68 18.45 -7.57 25.35
C TYR A 68 19.74 -6.75 25.38
N LEU A 69 20.18 -6.19 24.26
CA LEU A 69 21.38 -5.33 24.24
C LEU A 69 21.21 -4.09 25.13
N GLN A 70 20.00 -3.54 25.19
CA GLN A 70 19.66 -2.39 26.05
C GLN A 70 19.82 -2.71 27.56
N ASP A 71 19.66 -3.97 27.97
CA ASP A 71 19.87 -4.36 29.38
C ASP A 71 21.37 -4.38 29.77
N TYR A 72 22.26 -4.60 28.81
CA TYR A 72 23.72 -4.68 29.04
C TYR A 72 24.46 -3.38 28.73
N ILE A 73 23.91 -2.58 27.83
CA ILE A 73 24.50 -1.33 27.37
C ILE A 73 23.44 -0.27 27.56
N ASP A 74 23.78 0.84 28.22
CA ASP A 74 22.92 2.01 28.32
C ASP A 74 22.68 2.60 26.92
N LEU A 75 21.68 2.09 26.19
CA LEU A 75 21.29 2.54 24.86
C LEU A 75 19.77 2.52 24.72
N PRO A 76 19.17 3.49 24.02
CA PRO A 76 17.73 3.54 23.83
C PRO A 76 17.30 2.57 22.70
N GLY A 77 17.28 1.28 23.00
CA GLY A 77 17.11 0.20 22.02
C GLY A 77 15.75 0.21 21.33
N LEU A 78 14.66 0.36 22.11
CA LEU A 78 13.32 0.45 21.55
C LEU A 78 13.15 1.66 20.61
N LYS A 79 13.73 2.81 20.98
CA LYS A 79 13.73 4.02 20.16
C LYS A 79 14.48 3.80 18.85
N MET A 80 15.68 3.22 18.93
CA MET A 80 16.47 2.87 17.75
C MET A 80 15.70 1.95 16.80
N TRP A 81 15.06 0.91 17.33
CA TRP A 81 14.22 0.00 16.55
C TRP A 81 13.10 0.74 15.82
N GLN A 82 12.33 1.58 16.54
CA GLN A 82 11.22 2.33 15.97
C GLN A 82 11.68 3.33 14.90
N GLU A 83 12.76 4.07 15.15
CA GLU A 83 13.33 5.03 14.20
C GLU A 83 13.79 4.35 12.91
N GLU A 84 14.60 3.29 13.02
CA GLU A 84 15.15 2.61 11.84
C GLU A 84 14.07 1.85 11.06
N LEU A 85 13.12 1.19 11.74
CA LEU A 85 12.00 0.52 11.07
C LEU A 85 11.12 1.51 10.31
N SER A 86 10.77 2.64 10.95
CA SER A 86 10.04 3.74 10.32
C SER A 86 10.75 4.28 9.09
N ARG A 87 12.08 4.44 9.19
CA ARG A 87 12.93 4.96 8.14
C ARG A 87 13.00 4.03 6.93
N ILE A 88 13.17 2.72 7.16
CA ILE A 88 13.22 1.70 6.10
C ILE A 88 11.88 1.63 5.38
N ILE A 89 10.77 1.53 6.12
CA ILE A 89 9.43 1.41 5.53
C ILE A 89 9.06 2.69 4.77
N GLY A 90 9.24 3.86 5.40
CA GLY A 90 8.95 5.18 4.82
C GLY A 90 9.68 5.43 3.50
N TYR A 91 10.97 5.11 3.45
CA TYR A 91 11.76 5.22 2.23
C TYR A 91 11.24 4.33 1.09
N ASN A 92 10.88 3.09 1.40
CA ASN A 92 10.36 2.18 0.38
C ASN A 92 8.96 2.60 -0.12
N ILE A 93 8.12 3.16 0.76
CA ILE A 93 6.83 3.76 0.37
C ILE A 93 7.06 4.95 -0.57
N GLU A 94 7.96 5.87 -0.23
CA GLU A 94 8.26 7.05 -1.06
C GLU A 94 8.73 6.64 -2.48
N ARG A 95 9.57 5.61 -2.56
CA ARG A 95 10.04 5.06 -3.84
C ARG A 95 8.92 4.47 -4.68
N GLU A 96 7.93 3.81 -4.08
CA GLU A 96 6.75 3.33 -4.80
C GLU A 96 5.80 4.47 -5.19
N CYS A 97 5.63 5.46 -4.31
CA CYS A 97 4.83 6.66 -4.59
C CYS A 97 5.38 7.44 -5.79
N ASN A 98 6.70 7.45 -5.99
CA ASN A 98 7.35 8.06 -7.16
C ASN A 98 6.88 7.49 -8.51
N ARG A 99 6.25 6.32 -8.54
CA ARG A 99 5.58 5.78 -9.74
C ARG A 99 4.41 6.66 -10.19
N TYR A 100 3.69 7.25 -9.25
CA TYR A 100 2.47 8.03 -9.50
C TYR A 100 2.72 9.54 -9.55
N LEU A 101 3.81 10.01 -8.93
CA LEU A 101 4.16 11.43 -8.87
C LEU A 101 4.73 11.95 -10.20
N LYS A 102 4.35 13.18 -10.56
CA LYS A 102 4.95 13.90 -11.71
C LYS A 102 6.36 14.37 -11.41
N LYS A 103 6.56 14.97 -10.23
CA LYS A 103 7.87 15.39 -9.73
C LYS A 103 8.36 14.29 -8.80
N LYS A 104 9.30 13.49 -9.28
CA LYS A 104 9.89 12.40 -8.50
C LYS A 104 10.78 12.98 -7.41
N VAL A 105 10.72 12.41 -6.21
CA VAL A 105 11.64 12.70 -5.12
C VAL A 105 12.89 11.85 -5.35
N PRO A 106 14.04 12.46 -5.70
CA PRO A 106 15.30 11.75 -5.82
C PRO A 106 15.86 11.43 -4.44
N ASP A 107 16.68 10.39 -4.35
CA ASP A 107 17.16 9.84 -3.07
C ASP A 107 17.90 10.85 -2.18
N HIS A 108 18.60 11.82 -2.76
CA HIS A 108 19.30 12.87 -2.00
C HIS A 108 18.36 13.89 -1.36
N LEU A 109 17.10 13.96 -1.81
CA LEU A 109 16.04 14.80 -1.22
C LEU A 109 15.08 13.97 -0.36
N SER A 110 15.28 12.66 -0.24
CA SER A 110 14.43 11.81 0.58
C SER A 110 14.64 12.14 2.05
N ALA A 111 13.55 12.38 2.78
CA ALA A 111 13.59 12.64 4.22
C ALA A 111 14.13 11.44 5.04
N TYR A 112 14.11 10.24 4.45
CA TYR A 112 14.48 8.99 5.10
C TYR A 112 15.94 8.58 4.84
N GLN A 113 16.60 9.20 3.86
CA GLN A 113 17.98 8.87 3.53
C GLN A 113 18.93 9.63 4.47
N SER A 114 19.81 8.88 5.14
CA SER A 114 20.89 9.46 5.95
C SER A 114 22.22 9.36 5.23
N ALA A 115 23.07 10.39 5.39
CA ALA A 115 24.44 10.40 4.87
C ALA A 115 25.37 9.45 5.65
N THR A 116 25.13 9.27 6.96
CA THR A 116 25.94 8.39 7.81
C THR A 116 25.55 6.92 7.67
N ILE A 117 24.25 6.63 7.55
CA ILE A 117 23.72 5.26 7.42
C ILE A 117 22.77 5.20 6.22
N PRO A 118 23.28 4.96 4.99
CA PRO A 118 22.46 4.91 3.80
C PRO A 118 21.57 3.66 3.79
N LEU A 119 20.32 3.81 3.33
CA LEU A 119 19.43 2.67 3.16
C LEU A 119 19.84 1.85 1.93
N PRO A 120 19.90 0.50 2.02
CA PRO A 120 20.32 -0.34 0.91
C PRO A 120 19.27 -0.35 -0.21
N ARG A 121 19.75 -0.40 -1.46
CA ARG A 121 18.89 -0.60 -2.62
C ARG A 121 18.91 -2.07 -3.02
N HIS A 122 17.74 -2.69 -2.95
CA HIS A 122 17.54 -4.03 -3.48
C HIS A 122 17.21 -3.99 -4.97
N VAL A 123 17.70 -4.98 -5.72
CA VAL A 123 17.41 -5.09 -7.16
C VAL A 123 15.94 -5.48 -7.33
N PRO A 124 15.17 -4.77 -8.17
CA PRO A 124 13.79 -5.14 -8.46
C PRO A 124 13.69 -6.58 -8.94
N THR A 125 12.70 -7.31 -8.45
CA THR A 125 12.46 -8.68 -8.91
C THR A 125 11.83 -8.63 -10.30
N GLN A 126 12.42 -9.34 -11.27
CA GLN A 126 11.96 -9.34 -12.68
C GLN A 126 10.50 -9.83 -12.85
N ASN A 127 9.99 -10.54 -11.84
CA ASN A 127 8.69 -11.17 -11.84
C ASN A 127 7.56 -10.28 -11.28
N ALA A 128 7.85 -9.06 -10.82
CA ALA A 128 6.83 -8.19 -10.23
C ALA A 128 6.27 -7.19 -11.27
N ASN A 129 4.97 -6.87 -11.20
CA ASN A 129 4.23 -5.98 -12.11
C ASN A 129 4.62 -4.50 -11.98
N GLY A 130 5.91 -4.20 -12.09
CA GLY A 130 6.49 -2.87 -11.92
C GLY A 130 6.70 -2.44 -10.46
N ALA A 131 6.56 -3.35 -9.48
CA ALA A 131 6.97 -3.09 -8.11
C ALA A 131 8.50 -3.03 -8.00
N ILE A 132 9.01 -1.98 -7.35
CA ILE A 132 10.44 -1.70 -7.19
C ILE A 132 10.93 -2.20 -5.82
N THR A 133 10.03 -2.27 -4.84
CA THR A 133 10.28 -2.53 -3.43
C THR A 133 9.32 -3.61 -2.90
N PHE A 134 9.56 -4.07 -1.68
CA PHE A 134 8.67 -5.01 -1.00
C PHE A 134 7.26 -4.44 -0.76
N MET A 135 7.11 -3.13 -0.55
CA MET A 135 5.81 -2.49 -0.36
C MET A 135 4.96 -2.55 -1.64
N GLY A 136 5.58 -2.34 -2.79
CA GLY A 136 4.94 -2.54 -4.09
C GLY A 136 4.53 -3.99 -4.29
N ARG A 137 5.38 -4.96 -3.92
CA ARG A 137 5.07 -6.39 -4.01
C ARG A 137 3.90 -6.79 -3.10
N ILE A 138 3.82 -6.24 -1.88
CA ILE A 138 2.66 -6.43 -0.99
C ILE A 138 1.39 -5.88 -1.64
N LEU A 139 1.45 -4.65 -2.16
CA LEU A 139 0.30 -4.03 -2.81
C LEU A 139 -0.16 -4.83 -4.03
N ASP A 140 0.76 -5.24 -4.88
CA ASP A 140 0.47 -6.06 -6.06
C ASP A 140 -0.17 -7.40 -5.67
N ALA A 141 0.35 -8.08 -4.64
CA ALA A 141 -0.23 -9.32 -4.13
C ALA A 141 -1.67 -9.11 -3.60
N LEU A 142 -1.91 -8.03 -2.84
CA LEU A 142 -3.26 -7.69 -2.37
C LEU A 142 -4.21 -7.38 -3.54
N LEU A 143 -3.73 -6.69 -4.57
CA LEU A 143 -4.53 -6.37 -5.76
C LEU A 143 -4.83 -7.61 -6.61
N GLN A 144 -3.90 -8.57 -6.69
CA GLN A 144 -4.16 -9.85 -7.37
C GLN A 144 -5.17 -10.69 -6.60
N MET A 145 -5.04 -10.77 -5.27
CA MET A 145 -5.96 -11.53 -4.42
C MET A 145 -7.38 -10.96 -4.42
N THR A 146 -7.54 -9.66 -4.70
CA THR A 146 -8.83 -8.95 -4.69
C THR A 146 -9.27 -8.55 -6.09
N GLU A 147 -8.78 -9.23 -7.12
CA GLU A 147 -9.06 -8.88 -8.50
C GLU A 147 -10.59 -8.93 -8.77
N PRO A 148 -11.17 -7.86 -9.34
CA PRO A 148 -12.63 -7.77 -9.47
C PRO A 148 -13.25 -8.74 -10.48
N GLY A 149 -12.45 -9.37 -11.35
CA GLY A 149 -12.90 -10.39 -12.29
C GLY A 149 -13.02 -11.78 -11.66
N SER A 150 -12.26 -12.06 -10.59
CA SER A 150 -12.16 -13.39 -9.98
C SER A 150 -12.75 -13.46 -8.57
N THR A 151 -12.92 -12.30 -7.91
CA THR A 151 -13.40 -12.22 -6.52
C THR A 151 -14.54 -11.22 -6.35
N VAL A 152 -15.41 -11.51 -5.39
CA VAL A 152 -16.55 -10.67 -4.99
C VAL A 152 -16.37 -10.26 -3.53
N TYR A 153 -16.54 -8.98 -3.25
CA TYR A 153 -16.51 -8.47 -1.88
C TYR A 153 -17.86 -8.66 -1.20
N SER A 154 -17.86 -9.30 -0.02
CA SER A 154 -19.05 -9.45 0.83
C SER A 154 -18.99 -8.41 1.96
N PRO A 155 -19.91 -7.43 2.01
CA PRO A 155 -19.95 -6.45 3.09
C PRO A 155 -20.20 -7.07 4.46
N GLU A 156 -21.06 -8.10 4.52
CA GLU A 156 -21.48 -8.79 5.75
C GLU A 156 -20.31 -9.53 6.41
N CYS A 157 -19.59 -10.32 5.61
CA CYS A 157 -18.40 -11.05 6.09
C CYS A 157 -17.17 -10.16 6.16
N SER A 158 -17.23 -8.98 5.52
CA SER A 158 -16.15 -8.03 5.54
C SER A 158 -14.86 -8.61 4.91
N SER A 159 -15.03 -9.40 3.85
CA SER A 159 -14.01 -10.23 3.19
C SER A 159 -14.31 -10.42 1.69
N TRP A 160 -13.29 -10.83 0.93
CA TRP A 160 -13.37 -11.21 -0.48
C TRP A 160 -13.53 -12.71 -0.61
N HIS A 161 -14.48 -13.12 -1.44
CA HIS A 161 -14.78 -14.51 -1.73
C HIS A 161 -14.64 -14.80 -3.22
N ARG A 162 -14.24 -16.02 -3.56
CA ARG A 162 -14.33 -16.52 -4.93
C ARG A 162 -15.75 -17.02 -5.20
N ALA A 163 -16.09 -17.26 -6.47
CA ALA A 163 -17.39 -17.78 -6.89
C ALA A 163 -17.80 -19.12 -6.23
N ASP A 164 -16.84 -19.87 -5.69
CA ASP A 164 -17.05 -21.12 -4.93
C ASP A 164 -17.40 -20.87 -3.45
N GLY A 165 -17.47 -19.61 -3.00
CA GLY A 165 -17.73 -19.21 -1.62
C GLY A 165 -16.49 -19.20 -0.72
N THR A 166 -15.33 -19.62 -1.21
CA THR A 166 -14.09 -19.65 -0.42
C THR A 166 -13.59 -18.25 -0.12
N GLU A 167 -13.22 -17.99 1.14
CA GLU A 167 -12.61 -16.72 1.55
C GLU A 167 -11.18 -16.63 1.02
N VAL A 168 -10.91 -15.59 0.22
CA VAL A 168 -9.58 -15.33 -0.36
C VAL A 168 -8.83 -14.28 0.45
N CYS A 169 -9.49 -13.19 0.84
CA CYS A 169 -8.87 -12.12 1.61
C CYS A 169 -9.84 -11.62 2.66
N GLY A 170 -9.41 -11.53 3.91
CA GLY A 170 -10.27 -11.04 5.00
C GLY A 170 -9.46 -10.62 6.21
N GLY A 171 -10.12 -10.50 7.37
CA GLY A 171 -9.52 -9.91 8.57
C GLY A 171 -8.21 -10.57 8.99
N ARG A 172 -8.10 -11.90 8.86
CA ARG A 172 -6.87 -12.63 9.22
C ARG A 172 -5.66 -12.19 8.40
N VAL A 173 -5.84 -11.92 7.10
CA VAL A 173 -4.76 -11.47 6.21
C VAL A 173 -4.26 -10.10 6.65
N PHE A 174 -5.17 -9.17 6.97
CA PHE A 174 -4.82 -7.84 7.45
C PHE A 174 -4.20 -7.85 8.85
N ALA A 175 -4.63 -8.75 9.74
CA ALA A 175 -4.04 -8.91 11.06
C ALA A 175 -2.58 -9.41 10.98
N VAL A 176 -2.28 -10.36 10.10
CA VAL A 176 -0.90 -10.85 9.88
C VAL A 176 -0.06 -9.77 9.16
N LEU A 177 -0.67 -9.02 8.23
CA LEU A 177 -0.01 -7.89 7.58
C LEU A 177 0.37 -6.79 8.59
N TYR A 178 -0.51 -6.49 9.55
CA TYR A 178 -0.22 -5.58 10.65
C TYR A 178 0.97 -6.06 11.49
N GLN A 179 1.00 -7.34 11.86
CA GLN A 179 2.12 -7.91 12.64
C GLN A 179 3.47 -7.80 11.93
N ALA A 180 3.48 -7.84 10.60
CA ALA A 180 4.70 -7.82 9.80
C ALA A 180 5.23 -6.42 9.48
N VAL A 181 4.35 -5.44 9.23
CA VAL A 181 4.75 -4.11 8.72
C VAL A 181 4.31 -2.95 9.64
N ASP A 182 3.58 -3.25 10.70
CA ASP A 182 3.11 -2.31 11.72
C ASP A 182 2.20 -1.19 11.15
N VAL A 183 1.83 -0.22 11.99
CA VAL A 183 0.99 0.94 11.67
C VAL A 183 1.54 1.69 10.44
N ILE A 184 2.86 1.85 10.36
CA ILE A 184 3.53 2.63 9.31
C ILE A 184 3.41 1.94 7.95
N GLY A 185 3.52 0.61 7.93
CA GLY A 185 3.30 -0.19 6.72
C GLY A 185 1.89 -0.09 6.20
N LEU A 186 0.90 -0.29 7.08
CA LEU A 186 -0.51 -0.16 6.71
C LEU A 186 -0.85 1.25 6.22
N GLY A 187 -0.35 2.29 6.91
CA GLY A 187 -0.47 3.68 6.45
C GLY A 187 0.17 3.92 5.07
N GLY A 188 1.32 3.29 4.80
CA GLY A 188 1.95 3.29 3.50
C GLY A 188 1.13 2.64 2.39
N ILE A 189 0.47 1.52 2.69
CA ILE A 189 -0.45 0.86 1.75
C ILE A 189 -1.64 1.77 1.43
N ASP A 190 -2.23 2.43 2.43
CA ASP A 190 -3.31 3.40 2.23
C ASP A 190 -2.86 4.58 1.35
N GLN A 191 -1.66 5.09 1.58
CA GLN A 191 -1.07 6.17 0.78
C GLN A 191 -0.86 5.73 -0.68
N LEU A 192 -0.32 4.54 -0.92
CA LEU A 192 -0.13 4.00 -2.27
C LEU A 192 -1.46 3.77 -2.99
N LEU A 193 -2.47 3.22 -2.30
CA LEU A 193 -3.82 3.06 -2.85
C LEU A 193 -4.43 4.42 -3.19
N SER A 194 -4.23 5.43 -2.36
CA SER A 194 -4.70 6.80 -2.62
C SER A 194 -4.08 7.40 -3.88
N PHE A 195 -2.76 7.26 -4.05
CA PHE A 195 -2.08 7.69 -5.27
C PHE A 195 -2.54 6.94 -6.51
N ARG A 196 -2.76 5.62 -6.39
CA ARG A 196 -3.30 4.80 -7.47
C ARG A 196 -4.70 5.29 -7.87
N ILE A 197 -5.60 5.52 -6.92
CA ILE A 197 -6.95 6.04 -7.19
C ILE A 197 -6.88 7.38 -7.94
N ALA A 198 -6.07 8.33 -7.45
CA ALA A 198 -5.91 9.63 -8.09
C ALA A 198 -5.32 9.51 -9.51
N HIS A 199 -4.40 8.57 -9.72
CA HIS A 199 -3.81 8.28 -11.03
C HIS A 199 -4.86 7.74 -12.00
N GLU A 200 -5.61 6.70 -11.61
CA GLU A 200 -6.63 6.08 -12.46
C GLU A 200 -7.75 7.06 -12.82
N LEU A 201 -8.24 7.84 -11.85
CA LEU A 201 -9.24 8.87 -12.10
C LEU A 201 -8.73 9.93 -13.09
N LYS A 202 -7.46 10.32 -12.97
CA LYS A 202 -6.86 11.30 -13.88
C LYS A 202 -6.68 10.75 -15.30
N LEU A 203 -6.28 9.49 -15.43
CA LEU A 203 -6.20 8.81 -16.73
C LEU A 203 -7.58 8.74 -17.36
N PHE A 204 -8.59 8.34 -16.58
CA PHE A 204 -9.97 8.28 -17.03
C PHE A 204 -10.50 9.66 -17.43
N LEU A 205 -10.29 10.71 -16.64
CA LEU A 205 -10.72 12.08 -16.99
C LEU A 205 -10.04 12.59 -18.26
N LYS A 206 -8.77 12.24 -18.48
CA LYS A 206 -8.05 12.60 -19.71
C LYS A 206 -8.59 11.85 -20.93
N PHE A 207 -8.93 10.58 -20.77
CA PHE A 207 -9.60 9.77 -21.80
C PHE A 207 -11.00 10.33 -22.11
N TRP A 208 -11.80 10.56 -21.07
CA TRP A 208 -13.15 11.11 -21.17
C TRP A 208 -13.15 12.48 -21.82
N GLY A 209 -12.27 13.40 -21.39
CA GLY A 209 -12.18 14.74 -21.98
C GLY A 209 -11.84 14.76 -23.47
N LYS A 210 -11.14 13.74 -23.98
CA LYS A 210 -10.84 13.59 -25.41
C LYS A 210 -12.03 12.98 -26.18
N ASN A 211 -12.59 11.90 -25.67
CA ASN A 211 -13.58 11.11 -26.39
C ASN A 211 -15.01 11.62 -26.21
N ALA A 212 -15.36 12.15 -25.04
CA ALA A 212 -16.68 12.74 -24.80
C ALA A 212 -16.91 14.00 -25.62
N ARG A 213 -15.85 14.75 -25.98
CA ARG A 213 -15.96 15.89 -26.90
C ARG A 213 -16.36 15.46 -28.31
N ALA A 214 -15.81 14.34 -28.78
CA ALA A 214 -16.16 13.80 -30.10
C ALA A 214 -17.61 13.31 -30.16
N LEU A 215 -18.17 12.84 -29.04
CA LEU A 215 -19.54 12.31 -28.95
C LEU A 215 -20.55 13.31 -28.34
N SER A 216 -20.19 14.57 -28.06
CA SER A 216 -21.07 15.46 -27.30
C SER A 216 -22.39 15.75 -28.02
N THR A 217 -22.34 15.95 -29.34
CA THR A 217 -23.52 16.17 -30.18
C THR A 217 -24.42 14.94 -30.24
N ASP A 218 -23.84 13.75 -30.31
CA ASP A 218 -24.57 12.49 -30.29
C ASP A 218 -25.27 12.27 -28.94
N ILE A 219 -24.58 12.56 -27.83
CA ILE A 219 -25.14 12.44 -26.48
C ILE A 219 -26.28 13.44 -26.26
N GLU A 220 -26.14 14.68 -26.75
CA GLU A 220 -27.21 15.69 -26.69
C GLU A 220 -28.44 15.28 -27.52
N GLN A 221 -28.23 14.73 -28.73
CA GLN A 221 -29.31 14.18 -29.56
C GLN A 221 -30.01 12.98 -28.91
N ILE A 222 -29.26 12.09 -28.28
CA ILE A 222 -29.80 10.97 -27.50
C ILE A 222 -30.62 11.50 -26.33
N ARG A 223 -30.10 12.46 -25.56
CA ARG A 223 -30.80 13.08 -24.43
C ARG A 223 -32.10 13.77 -24.86
N ALA A 224 -32.08 14.52 -25.97
CA ALA A 224 -33.26 15.21 -26.49
C ALA A 224 -34.33 14.24 -26.98
N THR A 225 -33.93 13.15 -27.66
CA THR A 225 -34.86 12.15 -28.21
C THR A 225 -35.49 11.29 -27.12
N LEU A 226 -34.76 11.04 -26.02
CA LEU A 226 -35.22 10.28 -24.86
C LEU A 226 -35.96 11.17 -23.83
N TYR A 227 -36.11 12.46 -24.10
CA TYR A 227 -36.88 13.35 -23.23
C TYR A 227 -38.37 13.32 -23.62
N PRO A 228 -39.30 13.17 -22.65
CA PRO A 228 -39.08 13.04 -21.22
C PRO A 228 -38.74 11.60 -20.78
N VAL A 229 -37.86 11.48 -19.78
CA VAL A 229 -37.22 10.22 -19.31
C VAL A 229 -38.24 9.15 -18.87
N TRP A 230 -39.45 9.56 -18.49
CA TRP A 230 -40.52 8.67 -18.03
C TRP A 230 -41.38 8.08 -19.16
N LYS A 231 -41.18 8.51 -20.42
CA LYS A 231 -41.96 8.05 -21.57
C LYS A 231 -41.11 7.13 -22.45
N ILE A 232 -41.67 5.96 -22.80
CA ILE A 232 -41.03 5.05 -23.74
C ILE A 232 -41.02 5.71 -25.13
N PRO A 233 -39.84 5.87 -25.76
CA PRO A 233 -39.73 6.39 -27.13
C PRO A 233 -40.57 5.57 -28.09
N LYS A 234 -41.17 6.23 -29.09
CA LYS A 234 -42.02 5.58 -30.11
C LYS A 234 -41.31 4.46 -30.88
N ASN A 235 -39.97 4.47 -30.93
CA ASN A 235 -39.17 3.44 -31.56
C ASN A 235 -38.15 2.85 -30.56
N PRO A 236 -38.39 1.64 -30.02
CA PRO A 236 -37.49 1.02 -29.05
C PRO A 236 -36.11 0.64 -29.64
N LYS A 237 -35.99 0.55 -30.98
CA LYS A 237 -34.69 0.35 -31.66
C LYS A 237 -33.73 1.53 -31.51
N TYR A 238 -34.22 2.67 -31.01
CA TYR A 238 -33.36 3.82 -30.72
C TYR A 238 -32.40 3.54 -29.55
N TYR A 239 -32.81 2.76 -28.55
CA TYR A 239 -31.94 2.40 -27.43
C TYR A 239 -30.73 1.58 -27.87
N SER A 240 -30.92 0.55 -28.71
CA SER A 240 -29.80 -0.25 -29.21
C SER A 240 -28.85 0.57 -30.08
N ARG A 241 -29.37 1.51 -30.87
CA ARG A 241 -28.55 2.45 -31.65
C ARG A 241 -27.80 3.46 -30.76
N ALA A 242 -28.38 3.89 -29.65
CA ALA A 242 -27.72 4.77 -28.69
C ALA A 242 -26.62 4.02 -27.91
N VAL A 243 -26.89 2.79 -27.49
CA VAL A 243 -25.91 1.94 -26.78
C VAL A 243 -24.69 1.68 -27.65
N THR A 244 -24.88 1.27 -28.91
CA THR A 244 -23.76 1.03 -29.86
C THR A 244 -22.90 2.27 -30.11
N LYS A 245 -23.50 3.48 -30.11
CA LYS A 245 -22.73 4.74 -30.21
C LYS A 245 -21.86 5.01 -28.98
N VAL A 246 -22.37 4.72 -27.78
CA VAL A 246 -21.70 5.04 -26.50
C VAL A 246 -20.84 3.88 -25.98
N GLU A 247 -20.93 2.70 -26.59
CA GLU A 247 -20.23 1.45 -26.21
C GLU A 247 -18.73 1.64 -25.94
N SER A 248 -18.06 2.42 -26.79
CA SER A 248 -16.63 2.74 -26.67
C SER A 248 -16.24 3.47 -25.37
N LEU A 249 -17.19 4.12 -24.69
CA LEU A 249 -16.96 4.82 -23.42
C LEU A 249 -17.23 3.93 -22.21
N PHE A 250 -18.05 2.90 -22.35
CA PHE A 250 -18.48 2.07 -21.22
C PHE A 250 -17.38 1.14 -20.71
N GLU A 251 -16.63 0.50 -21.59
CA GLU A 251 -15.57 -0.44 -21.17
C GLU A 251 -14.46 0.26 -20.36
N PRO A 252 -13.91 1.41 -20.78
CA PRO A 252 -12.95 2.17 -19.97
C PRO A 252 -13.54 2.72 -18.67
N LEU A 253 -14.82 3.14 -18.67
CA LEU A 253 -15.51 3.58 -17.47
C LEU A 253 -15.67 2.43 -16.47
N ARG A 254 -16.10 1.26 -16.94
CA ARG A 254 -16.21 0.05 -16.13
C ARG A 254 -14.86 -0.30 -15.51
N ASN A 255 -13.81 -0.37 -16.32
CA ASN A 255 -12.47 -0.72 -15.83
C ASN A 255 -11.95 0.27 -14.78
N CYS A 256 -12.16 1.59 -15.00
CA CYS A 256 -11.83 2.60 -14.00
C CYS A 256 -12.62 2.42 -12.70
N LEU A 257 -13.95 2.24 -12.79
CA LEU A 257 -14.80 2.04 -11.62
C LEU A 257 -14.43 0.78 -10.83
N MET A 258 -14.12 -0.34 -11.52
CA MET A 258 -13.72 -1.58 -10.85
C MET A 258 -12.37 -1.41 -10.13
N GLN A 259 -11.38 -0.77 -10.76
CA GLN A 259 -10.07 -0.54 -10.16
C GLN A 259 -10.12 0.45 -8.98
N VAL A 260 -10.87 1.54 -9.11
CA VAL A 260 -11.08 2.51 -8.03
C VAL A 260 -11.88 1.88 -6.91
N GLY A 261 -12.95 1.15 -7.22
CA GLY A 261 -13.77 0.44 -6.24
C GLY A 261 -12.97 -0.57 -5.44
N GLN A 262 -12.17 -1.41 -6.11
CA GLN A 262 -11.25 -2.34 -5.48
C GLN A 262 -10.30 -1.64 -4.50
N ALA A 263 -9.66 -0.56 -4.95
CA ALA A 263 -8.73 0.20 -4.11
C ALA A 263 -9.43 0.83 -2.90
N GLN A 264 -10.64 1.38 -3.07
CA GLN A 264 -11.42 1.96 -1.97
C GLN A 264 -11.84 0.91 -0.94
N LEU A 265 -12.22 -0.29 -1.37
CA LEU A 265 -12.56 -1.39 -0.47
C LEU A 265 -11.34 -1.85 0.35
N LEU A 266 -10.17 -1.95 -0.29
CA LEU A 266 -8.90 -2.22 0.41
C LEU A 266 -8.56 -1.14 1.42
N ARG A 267 -8.67 0.15 1.05
CA ARG A 267 -8.44 1.27 1.98
C ARG A 267 -9.38 1.23 3.17
N ARG A 268 -10.66 0.93 2.95
CA ARG A 268 -11.63 0.74 4.04
C ARG A 268 -11.21 -0.39 4.98
N LYS A 269 -10.67 -1.49 4.46
CA LYS A 269 -10.17 -2.60 5.29
C LYS A 269 -8.94 -2.22 6.10
N VAL A 270 -7.98 -1.54 5.48
CA VAL A 270 -6.81 -1.00 6.17
C VAL A 270 -7.23 -0.05 7.30
N ALA A 271 -8.17 0.86 7.02
CA ALA A 271 -8.70 1.78 8.03
C ALA A 271 -9.41 1.05 9.18
N CYS A 272 -10.21 0.02 8.88
CA CYS A 272 -10.86 -0.79 9.91
C CYS A 272 -9.83 -1.50 10.81
N GLU A 273 -8.78 -2.11 10.24
CA GLU A 273 -7.74 -2.77 11.03
C GLU A 273 -6.97 -1.76 11.89
N LEU A 274 -6.58 -0.61 11.33
CA LEU A 274 -5.91 0.45 12.08
C LEU A 274 -6.76 0.99 13.23
N GLN A 275 -8.05 1.23 13.00
CA GLN A 275 -8.96 1.69 14.04
C GLN A 275 -9.14 0.63 15.14
N PHE A 276 -9.24 -0.65 14.76
CA PHE A 276 -9.33 -1.75 15.70
C PHE A 276 -8.08 -1.84 16.58
N ARG A 277 -6.89 -1.74 15.99
CA ARG A 277 -5.62 -1.74 16.73
C ARG A 277 -5.45 -0.53 17.62
N CYS A 278 -5.80 0.66 17.14
CA CYS A 278 -5.77 1.89 17.93
C CYS A 278 -6.63 1.80 19.19
N ARG A 279 -7.83 1.20 19.09
CA ARG A 279 -8.70 0.95 20.25
C ARG A 279 -8.12 -0.01 21.28
N ILE A 280 -7.32 -0.98 20.84
CA ILE A 280 -6.74 -2.00 21.74
C ILE A 280 -5.43 -1.50 22.35
N ASP A 281 -4.53 -0.99 21.51
CA ASP A 281 -3.15 -0.67 21.89
C ASP A 281 -3.03 0.75 22.48
N ALA A 282 -3.93 1.67 22.12
CA ALA A 282 -3.84 3.09 22.45
C ALA A 282 -5.21 3.73 22.79
N ASP A 283 -6.02 3.06 23.62
CA ASP A 283 -7.39 3.46 23.95
C ASP A 283 -7.51 4.92 24.44
N LEU A 284 -6.60 5.37 25.30
CA LEU A 284 -6.61 6.77 25.79
C LEU A 284 -6.42 7.80 24.67
N LEU A 285 -5.52 7.52 23.72
CA LEU A 285 -5.30 8.39 22.56
C LEU A 285 -6.49 8.32 21.60
N HIS A 286 -7.07 7.14 21.43
CA HIS A 286 -8.27 6.96 20.62
C HIS A 286 -9.44 7.78 21.19
N GLN A 287 -9.70 7.68 22.50
CA GLN A 287 -10.76 8.42 23.16
C GLN A 287 -10.53 9.93 23.07
N SER A 288 -9.28 10.38 23.24
CA SER A 288 -8.92 11.80 23.09
C SER A 288 -9.14 12.31 21.67
N LEU A 289 -8.89 11.49 20.65
CA LEU A 289 -9.18 11.86 19.26
C LEU A 289 -10.69 11.93 19.02
N VAL A 290 -11.45 10.94 19.50
CA VAL A 290 -12.92 10.87 19.33
C VAL A 290 -13.64 12.01 20.03
N THR A 291 -13.10 12.56 21.11
CA THR A 291 -13.67 13.74 21.77
C THR A 291 -13.34 15.05 21.06
N MET A 292 -12.33 15.06 20.17
CA MET A 292 -11.93 16.24 19.40
C MET A 292 -12.60 16.33 18.01
N ASP A 293 -13.01 15.19 17.44
CA ASP A 293 -13.77 15.07 16.18
C ASP A 293 -15.29 15.27 16.37
#